data_AF-A0A7C1CTJ1-F1
#
_entry.id   AF-A0A7C1CTJ1-F1
#
_cell.length_a   1.000
_cell.length_b   1.000
_cell.length_c   1.000
_cell.angle_alpha   90.00
_cell.angle_beta   90.00
_cell.angle_gamma   90.00
#
_symmetry.space_group_name_H-M   'P 1'
#
loop_
_entity.id
_entity.type
_entity.pdbx_description
1 polymer ?
#
loop_
_entity_poly.entity_id
_entity_poly.type
_entity_poly.pdbx_seq_one_letter_code
_entity_poly.pdbx_strand_id
1 'polypeptide(L)' 'MEFVVERDGRVTNVKVLNNIDKSFEREAIRVVSSSHRWEPGLNNGVKVRVKFVIPIKFVLNN' A
#
# COMPACT_ATOMS: atom_id res chain seq x y z
N MET A 1 7.35 -1.07 -0.67
CA MET A 1 6.03 -1.71 -0.61
C MET A 1 5.34 -1.46 -1.95
N GLU A 2 4.83 -2.50 -2.61
CA GLU A 2 4.00 -2.40 -3.82
C GLU A 2 2.54 -2.71 -3.43
N PHE A 3 1.58 -1.95 -3.93
CA PHE A 3 0.16 -2.28 -3.84
C PHE A 3 -0.62 -1.61 -4.98
N VAL A 4 -1.90 -1.95 -5.11
CA VAL A 4 -2.82 -1.34 -6.08
C VAL A 4 -3.91 -0.59 -5.33
N VAL A 5 -4.18 0.65 -5.73
CA VAL A 5 -5.38 1.38 -5.34
C VAL A 5 -6.40 1.19 -6.45
N GLU A 6 -7.52 0.56 -6.11
CA GLU A 6 -8.64 0.32 -7.01
C GLU A 6 -9.47 1.59 -7.25
N ARG A 7 -10.35 1.57 -8.25
CA ARG A 7 -11.20 2.72 -8.62
C ARG A 7 -12.15 3.18 -7.51
N ASP A 8 -12.43 2.32 -6.54
CA ASP A 8 -13.26 2.59 -5.37
C ASP A 8 -12.44 2.96 -4.11
N GLY A 9 -11.12 3.13 -4.28
CA GLY A 9 -10.19 3.48 -3.23
C GLY A 9 -9.72 2.31 -2.35
N ARG A 10 -10.17 1.07 -2.61
CA ARG A 10 -9.65 -0.09 -1.87
C ARG A 10 -8.20 -0.36 -2.24
N VAL A 11 -7.43 -0.81 -1.25
CA VAL A 11 -6.06 -1.28 -1.48
C VAL A 11 -6.09 -2.80 -1.70
N THR A 12 -5.45 -3.26 -2.78
CA THR A 12 -5.34 -4.66 -3.16
C THR A 12 -3.89 -5.01 -3.53
N ASN A 13 -3.59 -6.30 -3.67
CA ASN A 13 -2.31 -6.80 -4.16
C ASN A 13 -1.07 -6.25 -3.40
N VAL A 14 -1.18 -6.15 -2.07
CA VAL A 14 -0.11 -5.65 -1.20
C VAL A 14 1.06 -6.63 -1.18
N LYS A 15 2.27 -6.13 -1.44
CA LYS A 15 3.51 -6.91 -1.52
C LYS A 15 4.69 -6.14 -0.96
N VAL A 16 5.50 -6.79 -0.14
CA VAL A 16 6.80 -6.25 0.28
C VAL A 16 7.84 -6.61 -0.78
N LEU A 17 8.55 -5.60 -1.30
CA LEU A 17 9.56 -5.77 -2.35
C LEU A 17 10.94 -6.15 -1.82
N ASN A 18 11.23 -5.79 -0.57
CA ASN A 18 12.52 -6.03 0.06
C ASN A 18 12.44 -7.27 0.95
N ASN A 19 13.49 -8.08 0.96
CA ASN A 19 13.60 -9.15 1.93
C ASN A 19 13.94 -8.54 3.30
N ILE A 20 12.96 -8.53 4.20
CA ILE A 20 13.07 -8.01 5.58
C ILE A 20 12.59 -9.09 6.55
N ASP A 21 12.79 -8.87 7.85
CA ASP A 21 12.26 -9.79 8.86
C ASP A 21 10.74 -9.99 8.71
N LYS A 22 10.28 -11.24 8.87
CA LYS A 22 8.87 -11.63 8.70
C LYS A 22 7.92 -10.92 9.65
N SER A 23 8.39 -10.45 10.81
CA SER A 23 7.58 -9.64 11.73
C SER A 23 7.28 -8.27 11.13
N PHE A 24 8.28 -7.58 10.58
CA PHE A 24 8.10 -6.30 9.90
C PHE A 24 7.29 -6.45 8.61
N GLU A 25 7.49 -7.53 7.85
CA GLU A 25 6.69 -7.81 6.66
C GLU A 25 5.19 -7.93 6.99
N ARG A 26 4.84 -8.78 7.97
CA ARG A 26 3.45 -8.97 8.40
C ARG A 26 2.83 -7.66 8.86
N GLU A 27 3.57 -6.87 9.62
CA GLU A 27 3.07 -5.60 10.13
C GLU A 27 2.88 -4.56 9.02
N ALA A 28 3.83 -4.48 8.07
CA ALA A 28 3.70 -3.60 6.92
C ALA A 28 2.46 -3.94 6.08
N ILE A 29 2.24 -5.24 5.83
CA ILE A 29 1.07 -5.71 5.08
C ILE A 29 -0.22 -5.38 5.84
N ARG A 30 -0.26 -5.63 7.16
CA ARG A 30 -1.43 -5.35 8.01
C ARG A 30 -1.80 -3.88 7.97
N VAL A 31 -0.83 -2.97 8.16
CA VAL A 31 -1.07 -1.52 8.17
C VAL A 31 -1.60 -1.04 6.82
N VAL A 32 -0.98 -1.45 5.71
CA VAL A 32 -1.42 -1.03 4.38
C VAL A 32 -2.80 -1.61 4.04
N SER A 33 -3.05 -2.87 4.38
CA SER A 33 -4.33 -3.55 4.09
C SER A 33 -5.48 -3.04 4.96
N SER A 34 -5.19 -2.54 6.16
CA SER A 34 -6.18 -1.96 7.09
C SER A 34 -6.33 -0.44 6.93
N SER A 35 -5.62 0.17 5.98
CA SER A 35 -5.76 1.59 5.71
C SER A 35 -7.16 1.95 5.23
N HIS A 36 -7.57 3.19 5.50
CA HIS A 36 -8.80 3.74 4.96
C HIS A 36 -8.77 3.75 3.43
N ARG A 37 -9.93 3.91 2.79
CA ARG A 37 -9.98 4.04 1.33
C ARG A 37 -9.11 5.20 0.86
N TRP A 38 -8.24 4.91 -0.09
CA TRP A 38 -7.37 5.89 -0.73
C TRP A 38 -8.13 6.62 -1.84
N GLU A 39 -7.66 7.80 -2.19
CA GLU A 39 -8.15 8.47 -3.40
C GLU A 39 -7.63 7.72 -4.64
N PRO A 40 -8.52 7.26 -5.54
CA PRO A 40 -8.10 6.60 -6.77
C PRO A 40 -7.44 7.60 -7.71
N GLY A 41 -6.58 7.10 -8.59
CA GLY A 41 -6.04 7.93 -9.66
C GLY A 41 -7.13 8.37 -10.63
N LEU A 42 -6.93 9.53 -11.25
CA LEU A 42 -7.76 10.05 -12.32
C LEU A 42 -6.97 10.08 -13.61
N ASN A 43 -7.56 9.55 -14.69
CA ASN A 43 -7.06 9.70 -16.04
C ASN A 43 -8.19 10.26 -16.91
N ASN A 44 -8.00 11.46 -17.46
CA ASN A 44 -9.02 12.18 -18.24
C ASN A 44 -10.39 12.26 -17.53
N GLY A 45 -10.39 12.54 -16.22
CA GLY A 45 -11.61 12.63 -15.40
C GLY A 45 -12.23 11.28 -14.99
N VAL A 46 -11.68 10.16 -15.46
CA VAL A 46 -12.16 8.81 -15.11
C VAL A 46 -11.31 8.21 -14.00
N LYS A 47 -11.96 7.66 -12.98
CA LYS A 47 -11.28 6.90 -11.91
C LYS A 47 -10.62 5.65 -12.49
N VAL A 48 -9.31 5.52 -12.31
CA VAL A 48 -8.51 4.39 -12.77
C VAL A 48 -7.82 3.70 -11.60
N ARG A 49 -7.58 2.40 -11.76
CA ARG A 49 -6.75 1.64 -10.82
C ARG A 49 -5.29 2.04 -11.02
N VAL A 50 -4.56 2.23 -9.93
CA VAL A 50 -3.16 2.67 -9.98
C VAL A 50 -2.31 1.74 -9.13
N LYS A 51 -1.16 1.35 -9.66
CA LYS A 51 -0.13 0.65 -8.90
C LYS A 51 0.78 1.67 -8.23
N PHE A 52 0.92 1.56 -6.92
CA PHE A 52 1.83 2.39 -6.12
C PHE A 52 3.01 1.58 -5.62
N VAL A 53 4.18 2.24 -5.59
CA VAL A 53 5.37 1.75 -4.91
C VAL A 53 5.85 2.85 -3.97
N ILE A 54 5.76 2.61 -2.67
CA ILE A 54 6.19 3.57 -1.64
C ILE A 54 7.21 2.94 -0.68
N PRO A 55 8.16 3.72 -0.17
CA PRO A 55 9.03 3.30 0.92
C PRO A 55 8.25 3.29 2.24
N ILE A 56 8.46 2.26 3.07
CA ILE A 56 7.97 2.22 4.45
C ILE A 56 9.20 2.20 5.35
N LYS A 57 9.30 3.19 6.25
CA LYS A 57 10.38 3.28 7.24
C LYS A 57 9.83 2.90 8.60
N PHE A 58 10.41 1.88 9.22
CA PHE A 58 10.14 1.54 10.61
C PHE A 58 11.00 2.42 11.52
N VAL A 59 10.37 3.03 12.51
CA VAL A 59 11.06 3.78 13.57
C VAL A 59 10.63 3.15 14.89
N LEU A 60 11.60 2.62 15.63
CA LEU A 60 11.39 2.14 16.99
C LEU A 60 11.66 3.32 17.91
N ASN A 61 10.66 3.71 18.68
CA ASN A 61 10.84 4.68 19.74
C ASN A 61 11.26 3.90 20.99
N ASN A 62 12.39 4.29 21.58
CA ASN A 62 12.83 3.82 22.90
C ASN A 62 12.01 4.48 24.00
#